data_AF-A0A2D2AZS6-F1
#
_entry.id   AF-A0A2D2AZS6-F1
#
_cell.length_a   1.000
_cell.length_b   1.000
_cell.length_c   1.000
_cell.angle_alpha   90.00
_cell.angle_beta   90.00
_cell.angle_gamma   90.00
#
_symmetry.space_group_name_H-M   'P 1'
#
loop_
_entity.id
_entity.type
_entity.pdbx_description
1 polymer ?
#
loop_
_entity_poly.entity_id
_entity_poly.type
_entity_poly.pdbx_seq_one_letter_code
_entity_poly.pdbx_strand_id
1 'polypeptide(L)'
;MVPAKWPAPLRRSLSLECSMSTSRILAVGLGAAAALAAVPAQAEVRTWRMHDDHVLGTSLDLAVVASSQASAEMAAAAARAEIDRLDAILSGWRDDSELAALNGARQRVVSPDLFAVLHAAETWRERTGGAFDARIGATTAALRRGEMAAHATPAAVTLDAATRTVTRPEGVTFDLDGVAKGYVIDKALEAARAASPDVAGVMVDIGGDLRCWGQGPGGAWRVGVAEACETADNAAPVTVLNADDRAVAYSGRGLRDLTVDGRVVSATLNPADGRPVEETHAVCVTAAKAADADALATAMGVMDVDAAIALADRTPGVEALVFRANGDRRASAGWQRLVDTRDGPRAQLIRVADGPVWPKGFEVAVAYEVPKIAVGNYRAPYLAIWVTDENKQLVRVLTMLGDNAKWIPDNYVFWRRYGRKTPEVASTARPTRAPGKYSASWDGRDQAGKPVGQGTYTIHVEAVREHGGHSYVSSDLVVGAAAANVSIPGKEELGGVVLRYGKKK
;
A
#
# COMPACT_ATOMS: atom_id res chain seq x y z
N MET A 1 -31.01 -6.86 -2.17
CA MET A 1 -29.89 -7.76 -1.82
C MET A 1 -29.46 -7.41 -0.41
N VAL A 2 -29.62 -8.30 0.57
CA VAL A 2 -29.28 -8.01 1.99
C VAL A 2 -27.75 -7.99 2.11
N PRO A 3 -27.12 -6.96 2.72
CA PRO A 3 -25.68 -6.95 2.91
C PRO A 3 -25.29 -8.04 3.92
N ALA A 4 -24.25 -8.81 3.60
CA ALA A 4 -23.75 -9.88 4.44
C ALA A 4 -23.26 -9.31 5.78
N LYS A 5 -23.80 -9.82 6.90
CA LYS A 5 -23.29 -9.53 8.24
C LYS A 5 -21.86 -10.08 8.35
N TRP A 6 -20.92 -9.21 8.69
CA TRP A 6 -19.54 -9.59 8.97
C TRP A 6 -19.47 -10.37 10.29
N PRO A 7 -18.77 -11.51 10.36
CA PRO A 7 -18.54 -12.22 11.62
C PRO A 7 -17.56 -11.43 12.50
N ALA A 8 -17.71 -11.55 13.82
CA ALA A 8 -16.85 -10.92 14.81
C ALA A 8 -15.36 -11.35 14.66
N PRO A 9 -14.39 -10.48 14.98
CA PRO A 9 -12.98 -10.79 14.83
C PRO A 9 -12.55 -11.92 15.79
N LEU A 10 -12.05 -13.02 15.22
CA LEU A 10 -11.36 -14.06 15.95
C LEU A 10 -9.99 -13.52 16.39
N ARG A 11 -9.67 -13.60 17.69
CA ARG A 11 -8.32 -13.33 18.22
C ARG A 11 -7.31 -14.23 17.49
N ARG A 12 -6.51 -13.66 16.59
CA ARG A 12 -5.38 -14.33 15.94
C ARG A 12 -4.11 -14.04 16.74
N SER A 13 -3.23 -15.03 16.87
CA SER A 13 -1.87 -14.83 17.35
C SER A 13 -1.07 -14.06 16.29
N LEU A 14 -0.50 -12.92 16.66
CA LEU A 14 0.39 -12.12 15.80
C LEU A 14 1.67 -12.92 15.55
N SER A 15 2.08 -13.08 14.29
CA SER A 15 3.36 -13.69 13.92
C SER A 15 4.28 -12.64 13.29
N LEU A 16 5.45 -12.40 13.91
CA LEU A 16 6.44 -11.44 13.42
C LEU A 16 7.52 -12.11 12.56
N GLU A 17 7.95 -11.43 11.51
CA GLU A 17 9.13 -11.80 10.71
C GLU A 17 10.32 -10.89 10.99
N CYS A 18 11.52 -11.46 11.13
CA CYS A 18 12.76 -10.71 11.35
C CYS A 18 13.60 -10.63 10.07
N SER A 19 13.94 -9.42 9.63
CA SER A 19 14.84 -9.17 8.48
C SER A 19 16.19 -8.62 8.96
N MET A 20 17.31 -9.22 8.52
CA MET A 20 18.67 -8.78 8.85
C MET A 20 19.25 -7.89 7.75
N SER A 21 19.71 -6.68 8.10
CA SER A 21 20.60 -5.87 7.25
C SER A 21 21.95 -5.76 7.96
N THR A 22 22.97 -6.43 7.43
CA THR A 22 24.31 -6.41 8.04
C THR A 22 25.15 -5.28 7.45
N SER A 23 25.41 -4.22 8.22
CA SER A 23 26.50 -3.30 7.93
C SER A 23 27.78 -3.84 8.54
N ARG A 24 28.64 -4.48 7.74
CA ARG A 24 29.96 -4.94 8.20
C ARG A 24 30.95 -3.78 8.17
N ILE A 25 31.28 -3.24 9.34
CA ILE A 25 32.48 -2.41 9.51
C ILE A 25 33.68 -3.36 9.55
N LEU A 26 34.55 -3.30 8.53
CA LEU A 26 35.79 -4.07 8.50
C LEU A 26 36.83 -3.35 9.40
N ALA A 27 36.99 -3.80 10.63
CA ALA A 27 38.09 -3.37 11.49
C ALA A 27 39.36 -4.17 11.12
N VAL A 28 40.29 -3.54 10.40
CA VAL A 28 41.66 -4.05 10.25
C VAL A 28 42.45 -3.56 11.46
N GLY A 29 42.89 -4.48 12.32
CA GLY A 29 43.72 -4.16 13.47
C GLY A 29 44.82 -5.20 13.68
N LEU A 30 46.07 -4.79 13.45
CA LEU A 30 47.28 -5.47 13.93
C LEU A 30 47.32 -5.46 15.47
N GLY A 31 47.88 -6.52 16.06
CA GLY A 31 47.73 -6.86 17.47
C GLY A 31 48.43 -5.97 18.50
N ALA A 32 47.85 -5.95 19.70
CA ALA A 32 48.53 -5.95 21.00
C ALA A 32 47.49 -6.40 22.05
N ALA A 33 47.87 -7.33 22.92
CA ALA A 33 47.00 -7.88 23.95
C ALA A 33 46.73 -6.84 25.06
N ALA A 34 45.57 -6.19 25.01
CA ALA A 34 45.00 -5.43 26.11
C ALA A 34 43.74 -6.15 26.60
N ALA A 35 43.56 -6.22 27.93
CA ALA A 35 42.41 -6.85 28.55
C ALA A 35 41.10 -6.25 27.98
N LEU A 36 40.42 -7.03 27.14
CA LEU A 36 39.13 -6.70 26.59
C LEU A 36 38.11 -6.76 27.73
N ALA A 37 37.81 -5.61 28.34
CA ALA A 37 36.52 -5.43 28.96
C ALA A 37 35.48 -5.83 27.91
N ALA A 38 34.66 -6.83 28.22
CA ALA A 38 33.57 -7.23 27.34
C ALA A 38 32.66 -6.02 27.16
N VAL A 39 32.86 -5.28 26.06
CA VAL A 39 31.92 -4.27 25.61
C VAL A 39 30.60 -5.02 25.48
N PRO A 40 29.53 -4.66 26.22
CA PRO A 40 28.26 -5.33 26.08
C PRO A 40 27.91 -5.26 24.60
N ALA A 41 27.72 -6.42 23.97
CA ALA A 41 27.33 -6.49 22.57
C ALA A 41 26.09 -5.61 22.43
N GLN A 42 26.22 -4.50 21.71
CA GLN A 42 25.10 -3.60 21.44
C GLN A 42 24.01 -4.48 20.85
N ALA A 43 22.87 -4.57 21.55
CA ALA A 43 21.77 -5.43 21.12
C ALA A 43 21.44 -5.07 19.68
N GLU A 44 21.63 -6.03 18.78
CA GLU A 44 21.47 -5.82 17.34
C GLU A 44 20.01 -5.41 17.09
N VAL A 45 19.80 -4.14 16.72
CA VAL A 45 18.46 -3.62 16.44
C VAL A 45 18.00 -4.24 15.13
N ARG A 46 16.83 -4.89 15.15
CA ARG A 46 16.28 -5.64 14.02
C ARG A 46 14.97 -5.01 13.57
N THR A 47 14.63 -5.24 12.30
CA THR A 47 13.31 -4.88 11.78
C THR A 47 12.40 -6.09 11.84
N TRP A 48 11.32 -5.93 12.59
CA TRP A 48 10.24 -6.88 12.73
C TRP A 48 9.07 -6.43 11.87
N ARG A 49 8.57 -7.30 11.00
CA ARG A 49 7.43 -6.98 10.13
C ARG A 49 6.22 -7.81 10.49
N MET A 50 5.05 -7.19 10.35
CA MET A 50 3.76 -7.83 10.53
C MET A 50 2.83 -7.39 9.41
N HIS A 51 2.00 -8.32 8.97
CA HIS A 51 0.96 -8.06 8.01
C HIS A 51 -0.39 -8.54 8.53
N ASP A 52 -1.44 -7.77 8.27
CA ASP A 52 -2.82 -8.16 8.50
C ASP A 52 -3.73 -7.76 7.32
N ASP A 53 -4.40 -8.74 6.73
CA ASP A 53 -5.48 -8.49 5.77
C ASP A 53 -6.78 -8.02 6.45
N HIS A 54 -7.64 -7.39 5.66
CA HIS A 54 -8.98 -6.94 6.04
C HIS A 54 -9.03 -5.89 7.15
N VAL A 55 -8.01 -5.05 7.24
CA VAL A 55 -7.96 -3.89 8.12
C VAL A 55 -8.49 -2.68 7.37
N LEU A 56 -9.57 -2.06 7.87
CA LEU A 56 -10.24 -0.90 7.26
C LEU A 56 -10.59 -1.08 5.77
N GLY A 57 -11.03 -2.29 5.39
CA GLY A 57 -11.37 -2.62 4.00
C GLY A 57 -10.15 -2.76 3.07
N THR A 58 -8.95 -2.86 3.62
CA THR A 58 -7.69 -3.06 2.90
C THR A 58 -6.75 -3.93 3.74
N SER A 59 -5.44 -3.74 3.65
CA SER A 59 -4.43 -4.43 4.44
C SER A 59 -3.61 -3.48 5.28
N LEU A 60 -3.02 -4.01 6.35
CA LEU A 60 -2.11 -3.34 7.28
C LEU A 60 -0.73 -3.98 7.14
N ASP A 61 0.28 -3.15 6.95
CA ASP A 61 1.70 -3.52 7.06
C ASP A 61 2.34 -2.70 8.19
N LEU A 62 2.89 -3.39 9.19
CA LEU A 62 3.67 -2.78 10.26
C LEU A 62 5.13 -3.17 10.13
N ALA A 63 6.02 -2.20 10.31
CA ALA A 63 7.44 -2.46 10.53
C ALA A 63 7.89 -1.80 11.84
N VAL A 64 8.45 -2.58 12.74
CA VAL A 64 8.95 -2.12 14.05
C VAL A 64 10.45 -2.39 14.13
N VAL A 65 11.23 -1.35 14.36
CA VAL A 65 12.67 -1.42 14.52
C VAL A 65 12.95 -1.51 16.03
N ALA A 66 13.33 -2.69 16.51
CA ALA A 66 13.46 -2.99 17.93
C ALA A 66 14.59 -3.98 18.22
N SER A 67 15.16 -3.90 19.43
CA SER A 67 16.19 -4.81 19.92
C SER A 67 15.66 -6.18 20.36
N SER A 68 14.34 -6.33 20.54
CA SER A 68 13.71 -7.58 20.95
C SER A 68 12.40 -7.85 20.22
N GLN A 69 12.09 -9.14 20.03
CA GLN A 69 10.81 -9.57 19.45
C GLN A 69 9.63 -9.15 20.31
N ALA A 70 9.76 -9.28 21.64
CA ALA A 70 8.69 -8.96 22.59
C ALA A 70 8.28 -7.48 22.52
N SER A 71 9.26 -6.58 22.42
CA SER A 71 9.02 -5.14 22.24
C SER A 71 8.27 -4.85 20.93
N ALA A 72 8.68 -5.50 19.83
CA ALA A 72 7.99 -5.38 18.56
C ALA A 72 6.56 -5.94 18.60
N GLU A 73 6.35 -7.07 19.26
CA GLU A 73 5.04 -7.70 19.46
C GLU A 73 4.10 -6.80 20.27
N MET A 74 4.60 -6.20 21.34
CA MET A 74 3.84 -5.26 22.17
C MET A 74 3.44 -4.01 21.39
N ALA A 75 4.38 -3.41 20.64
CA ALA A 75 4.11 -2.25 19.81
C ALA A 75 3.08 -2.56 18.71
N ALA A 76 3.25 -3.69 18.01
CA ALA A 76 2.33 -4.12 16.95
C ALA A 76 0.93 -4.44 17.49
N ALA A 77 0.83 -5.12 18.64
CA ALA A 77 -0.44 -5.41 19.30
C ALA A 77 -1.18 -4.13 19.72
N ALA A 78 -0.46 -3.13 20.24
CA ALA A 78 -1.03 -1.85 20.62
C ALA A 78 -1.53 -1.05 19.41
N ALA A 79 -0.75 -0.99 18.33
CA ALA A 79 -1.19 -0.40 17.06
C ALA A 79 -2.47 -1.06 16.56
N ARG A 80 -2.49 -2.41 16.51
CA ARG A 80 -3.65 -3.16 16.03
C ARG A 80 -4.89 -2.93 16.89
N ALA A 81 -4.75 -2.94 18.21
CA ALA A 81 -5.86 -2.69 19.12
C ALA A 81 -6.44 -1.27 18.95
N GLU A 82 -5.59 -0.28 18.71
CA GLU A 82 -6.02 1.10 18.47
C GLU A 82 -6.73 1.25 17.11
N ILE A 83 -6.26 0.55 16.08
CA ILE A 83 -6.94 0.48 14.79
C ILE A 83 -8.36 -0.11 14.96
N ASP A 84 -8.48 -1.25 15.64
CA ASP A 84 -9.78 -1.89 15.87
C ASP A 84 -10.73 -0.99 16.70
N ARG A 85 -10.19 -0.25 17.69
CA ARG A 85 -10.97 0.70 18.50
C ARG A 85 -11.49 1.86 17.64
N LEU A 86 -10.66 2.42 16.78
CA LEU A 86 -11.04 3.55 15.94
C LEU A 86 -11.92 3.15 14.77
N ASP A 87 -11.84 1.91 14.26
CA ASP A 87 -12.81 1.37 13.29
C ASP A 87 -14.24 1.40 13.86
N ALA A 88 -14.42 1.03 15.13
CA ALA A 88 -15.71 1.12 15.81
C ALA A 88 -16.22 2.57 16.01
N ILE A 89 -15.37 3.58 15.83
CA ILE A 89 -15.73 4.99 15.99
C ILE A 89 -15.96 5.65 14.63
N LEU A 90 -15.01 5.50 13.71
CA LEU A 90 -14.89 6.32 12.49
C LEU A 90 -15.44 5.64 11.23
N SER A 91 -15.72 4.34 11.27
CA SER A 91 -16.07 3.59 10.06
C SER A 91 -17.44 3.99 9.50
N GLY A 92 -17.46 4.42 8.23
CA GLY A 92 -18.69 4.64 7.46
C GLY A 92 -19.33 3.35 6.92
N TRP A 93 -18.71 2.19 7.15
CA TRP A 93 -19.13 0.88 6.64
C TRP A 93 -19.83 0.02 7.70
N ARG A 94 -19.89 0.51 8.94
CA ARG A 94 -20.44 -0.16 10.10
C ARG A 94 -21.70 0.53 10.57
N ASP A 95 -22.80 -0.21 10.73
CA ASP A 95 -24.06 0.34 11.24
C ASP A 95 -24.00 0.65 12.75
N ASP A 96 -23.05 0.03 13.45
CA ASP A 96 -22.80 0.13 14.89
C ASP A 96 -21.69 1.11 15.26
N SER A 97 -21.12 1.85 14.29
CA SER A 97 -20.09 2.84 14.59
C SER A 97 -20.64 4.12 15.23
N GLU A 98 -19.78 4.84 15.94
CA GLU A 98 -20.11 6.16 16.46
C GLU A 98 -20.48 7.15 15.34
N LEU A 99 -19.76 7.12 14.21
CA LEU A 99 -20.09 7.89 13.01
C LEU A 99 -21.49 7.54 12.47
N ALA A 100 -21.85 6.26 12.41
CA ALA A 100 -23.19 5.85 11.97
C ALA A 100 -24.28 6.32 12.93
N ALA A 101 -24.04 6.29 14.24
CA ALA A 101 -24.95 6.86 15.23
C ALA A 101 -25.09 8.38 15.08
N LEU A 102 -24.00 9.10 14.82
CA LEU A 102 -24.02 10.52 14.51
C LEU A 102 -24.83 10.78 13.23
N ASN A 103 -24.53 10.10 12.13
CA ASN A 103 -25.18 10.24 10.82
C ASN A 103 -26.68 9.91 10.87
N GLY A 104 -27.07 8.89 11.63
CA GLY A 104 -28.47 8.53 11.88
C GLY A 104 -29.19 9.41 12.90
N ALA A 105 -28.59 10.53 13.33
CA ALA A 105 -29.11 11.47 14.31
C ALA A 105 -29.49 10.84 15.68
N ARG A 106 -28.93 9.65 15.99
CA ARG A 106 -29.12 8.95 17.26
C ARG A 106 -28.34 9.62 18.41
N GLN A 107 -27.34 10.42 18.07
CA GLN A 107 -26.54 11.21 19.00
C GLN A 107 -26.03 12.50 18.35
N ARG A 108 -25.67 13.47 19.19
CA ARG A 108 -25.07 14.76 18.76
C ARG A 108 -23.79 15.11 19.50
N VAL A 109 -23.64 14.65 20.74
CA VAL A 109 -22.38 14.72 21.49
C VAL A 109 -21.53 13.53 21.07
N VAL A 110 -20.27 13.77 20.72
CA VAL A 110 -19.36 12.74 20.20
C VAL A 110 -18.09 12.60 21.05
N SER A 111 -17.38 11.49 20.85
CA SER A 111 -16.10 11.18 21.47
C SER A 111 -15.02 12.18 21.05
N PRO A 112 -13.91 12.27 21.81
CA PRO A 112 -12.78 13.12 21.44
C PRO A 112 -12.23 12.79 20.05
N ASP A 113 -12.17 11.50 19.68
CA ASP A 113 -11.63 11.05 18.41
C ASP A 113 -12.52 11.45 17.23
N LEU A 114 -13.83 11.16 17.30
CA LEU A 114 -14.76 11.57 16.25
C LEU A 114 -14.82 13.10 16.12
N PHE A 115 -14.79 13.83 17.24
CA PHE A 115 -14.72 15.29 17.20
C PHE A 115 -13.44 15.79 16.52
N ALA A 116 -12.28 15.21 16.84
CA ALA A 116 -11.00 15.61 16.26
C ALA A 116 -10.97 15.40 14.74
N VAL A 117 -11.51 14.28 14.24
CA VAL A 117 -11.58 14.00 12.80
C VAL A 117 -12.56 14.94 12.10
N LEU A 118 -13.73 15.21 12.68
CA LEU A 118 -14.68 16.19 12.14
C LEU A 118 -14.07 17.59 12.09
N HIS A 119 -13.38 18.01 13.15
CA HIS A 119 -12.69 19.30 13.18
C HIS A 119 -11.59 19.39 12.12
N ALA A 120 -10.79 18.34 11.94
CA ALA A 120 -9.78 18.27 10.89
C ALA A 120 -10.41 18.36 9.50
N ALA A 121 -11.52 17.65 9.28
CA ALA A 121 -12.27 17.69 8.03
C ALA A 121 -12.78 19.10 7.71
N GLU A 122 -13.34 19.80 8.69
CA GLU A 122 -13.80 21.18 8.52
C GLU A 122 -12.66 22.16 8.26
N THR A 123 -11.54 21.98 8.96
CA THR A 123 -10.32 22.79 8.73
C THR A 123 -9.82 22.62 7.29
N TRP A 124 -9.74 21.38 6.79
CA TRP A 124 -9.29 21.13 5.42
C TRP A 124 -10.30 21.56 4.38
N ARG A 125 -11.61 21.46 4.67
CA ARG A 125 -12.66 22.03 3.82
C ARG A 125 -12.46 23.52 3.60
N GLU A 126 -12.25 24.29 4.67
CA GLU A 126 -12.00 25.73 4.56
C GLU A 126 -10.70 26.03 3.81
N ARG A 127 -9.61 25.33 4.12
CA ARG A 127 -8.29 25.58 3.53
C ARG A 127 -8.18 25.20 2.06
N THR A 128 -8.99 24.26 1.60
CA THR A 128 -9.05 23.78 0.21
C THR A 128 -10.14 24.46 -0.61
N GLY A 129 -10.91 25.39 -0.01
CA GLY A 129 -12.04 26.02 -0.68
C GLY A 129 -13.18 25.04 -1.00
N GLY A 130 -13.30 23.96 -0.24
CA GLY A 130 -14.30 22.91 -0.42
C GLY A 130 -13.90 21.77 -1.36
N ALA A 131 -12.67 21.74 -1.89
CA ALA A 131 -12.21 20.61 -2.71
C ALA A 131 -12.10 19.31 -1.89
N PHE A 132 -11.85 19.42 -0.58
CA PHE A 132 -12.16 18.38 0.38
C PHE A 132 -13.42 18.76 1.15
N ASP A 133 -14.42 17.88 1.22
CA ASP A 133 -15.59 18.10 2.07
C ASP A 133 -16.13 16.76 2.58
N ALA A 134 -16.10 16.56 3.89
CA ALA A 134 -16.63 15.35 4.51
C ALA A 134 -18.18 15.32 4.53
N ARG A 135 -18.87 16.42 4.23
CA ARG A 135 -20.35 16.54 4.31
C ARG A 135 -21.07 15.86 3.12
N ILE A 136 -20.33 15.13 2.29
CA ILE A 136 -20.84 14.45 1.09
C ILE A 136 -21.37 13.03 1.37
N GLY A 137 -21.55 12.65 2.64
CA GLY A 137 -21.83 11.25 3.00
C GLY A 137 -23.11 10.68 2.38
N ALA A 138 -24.14 11.49 2.19
CA ALA A 138 -25.35 11.06 1.50
C ALA A 138 -25.08 10.76 0.02
N THR A 139 -24.24 11.58 -0.63
CA THR A 139 -23.85 11.41 -2.03
C THR A 139 -22.95 10.19 -2.20
N THR A 140 -21.95 9.99 -1.33
CA THR A 140 -21.11 8.79 -1.39
C THR A 140 -21.93 7.53 -1.12
N ALA A 141 -22.85 7.55 -0.15
CA ALA A 141 -23.71 6.41 0.14
C ALA A 141 -24.60 6.02 -1.06
N ALA A 142 -25.11 7.00 -1.81
CA ALA A 142 -25.86 6.74 -3.04
C ALA A 142 -24.97 6.15 -4.14
N LEU A 143 -23.78 6.72 -4.34
CA LEU A 143 -22.81 6.22 -5.32
C LEU A 143 -22.44 4.75 -5.05
N ARG A 144 -22.24 4.39 -3.77
CA ARG A 144 -21.97 3.00 -3.34
C ARG A 144 -23.12 2.04 -3.64
N ARG A 145 -24.36 2.52 -3.76
CA ARG A 145 -25.51 1.72 -4.21
C ARG A 145 -25.66 1.67 -5.73
N GLY A 146 -24.78 2.33 -6.47
CA GLY A 146 -24.88 2.46 -7.93
C GLY A 146 -25.84 3.56 -8.37
N GLU A 147 -26.15 4.53 -7.49
CA GLU A 147 -27.11 5.61 -7.73
C GLU A 147 -26.39 6.95 -7.85
N MET A 148 -26.87 7.83 -8.73
CA MET A 148 -26.49 9.25 -8.70
C MET A 148 -27.40 10.00 -7.73
N ALA A 149 -26.85 10.53 -6.64
CA ALA A 149 -27.59 11.41 -5.74
C ALA A 149 -27.66 12.84 -6.27
N ALA A 150 -28.72 13.56 -5.89
CA ALA A 150 -28.73 15.01 -6.00
C ALA A 150 -27.58 15.58 -5.13
N HIS A 151 -26.81 16.49 -5.70
CA HIS A 151 -25.76 17.18 -4.96
C HIS A 151 -26.38 18.01 -3.84
N ALA A 152 -25.97 17.74 -2.60
CA ALA A 152 -26.45 18.50 -1.45
C ALA A 152 -25.83 19.90 -1.46
N THR A 153 -26.67 20.93 -1.38
CA THR A 153 -26.21 22.31 -1.25
C THR A 153 -25.33 22.49 -0.02
N PRO A 154 -24.28 23.34 -0.05
CA PRO A 154 -23.46 23.64 1.12
C PRO A 154 -24.35 24.09 2.28
N ALA A 155 -24.35 23.33 3.37
CA ALA A 155 -25.14 23.63 4.55
C ALA A 155 -24.23 23.84 5.75
N ALA A 156 -24.59 24.78 6.63
CA ALA A 156 -23.77 25.11 7.80
C ALA A 156 -23.74 23.94 8.80
N VAL A 157 -22.54 23.59 9.24
CA VAL A 157 -22.28 22.65 10.33
C VAL A 157 -21.55 23.42 11.42
N THR A 158 -21.94 23.21 12.68
CA THR A 158 -21.28 23.80 13.85
C THR A 158 -20.71 22.69 14.72
N LEU A 159 -19.43 22.82 15.07
CA LEU A 159 -18.72 21.95 16.00
C LEU A 159 -18.42 22.74 17.30
N ASP A 160 -19.13 22.42 18.38
CA ASP A 160 -18.85 23.01 19.69
C ASP A 160 -17.76 22.21 20.40
N ALA A 161 -16.55 22.80 20.52
CA ALA A 161 -15.40 22.13 21.13
C ALA A 161 -15.53 21.92 22.65
N ALA A 162 -16.28 22.77 23.36
CA ALA A 162 -16.43 22.65 24.81
C ALA A 162 -17.31 21.45 25.18
N THR A 163 -18.38 21.23 24.40
CA THR A 163 -19.34 20.15 24.64
C THR A 163 -19.15 18.95 23.72
N ARG A 164 -18.32 19.06 22.68
CA ARG A 164 -18.19 18.12 21.54
C ARG A 164 -19.53 17.85 20.85
N THR A 165 -20.37 18.88 20.78
CA THR A 165 -21.68 18.79 20.13
C THR A 165 -21.55 19.13 18.65
N VAL A 166 -22.11 18.27 17.80
CA VAL A 166 -22.20 18.46 16.36
C VAL A 166 -23.63 18.89 16.00
N THR A 167 -23.77 20.06 15.41
CA THR A 167 -25.06 20.58 14.91
C THR A 167 -25.04 20.67 13.39
N ARG A 168 -26.02 20.05 12.74
CA ARG A 168 -26.15 20.03 11.27
C ARG A 168 -27.61 19.88 10.82
N PRO A 169 -27.96 20.26 9.59
CA PRO A 169 -29.27 19.99 9.00
C PRO A 169 -29.54 18.49 8.81
N GLU A 170 -30.82 18.10 8.78
CA GLU A 170 -31.27 16.70 8.74
C GLU A 170 -30.76 15.90 7.52
N GLY A 171 -30.51 16.57 6.39
CA GLY A 171 -29.99 15.93 5.17
C GLY A 171 -28.47 15.86 5.05
N VAL A 172 -27.71 16.46 5.96
CA VAL A 172 -26.24 16.44 5.91
C VAL A 172 -25.74 15.24 6.70
N THR A 173 -24.94 14.39 6.06
CA THR A 173 -24.24 13.27 6.72
C THR A 173 -22.76 13.30 6.35
N PHE A 174 -21.93 12.76 7.22
CA PHE A 174 -20.48 12.77 7.04
C PHE A 174 -19.98 11.46 6.44
N ASP A 175 -19.04 11.59 5.50
CA ASP A 175 -18.13 10.54 5.06
C ASP A 175 -16.71 11.00 5.39
N LEU A 176 -16.01 10.19 6.18
CA LEU A 176 -14.68 10.50 6.70
C LEU A 176 -13.59 9.71 5.97
N ASP A 177 -13.92 8.95 4.92
CA ASP A 177 -12.98 8.01 4.29
C ASP A 177 -11.71 8.70 3.73
N GLY A 178 -11.77 10.00 3.40
CA GLY A 178 -10.63 10.78 2.94
C GLY A 178 -9.76 11.42 4.04
N VAL A 179 -9.99 11.13 5.32
CA VAL A 179 -9.17 11.65 6.43
C VAL A 179 -9.04 10.67 7.61
N ALA A 180 -10.04 9.81 7.80
CA ALA A 180 -10.11 8.89 8.93
C ALA A 180 -8.98 7.86 8.89
N LYS A 181 -8.63 7.32 7.71
CA LYS A 181 -7.57 6.32 7.60
C LYS A 181 -6.23 6.91 8.03
N GLY A 182 -5.90 8.12 7.57
CA GLY A 182 -4.75 8.86 8.05
C GLY A 182 -4.75 9.09 9.56
N TYR A 183 -5.89 9.48 10.14
CA TYR A 183 -6.02 9.64 11.60
C TYR A 183 -5.78 8.33 12.36
N VAL A 184 -6.31 7.20 11.85
CA VAL A 184 -6.09 5.88 12.44
C VAL A 184 -4.61 5.49 12.37
N ILE A 185 -3.92 5.73 11.25
CA ILE A 185 -2.48 5.50 11.12
C ILE A 185 -1.70 6.32 12.17
N ASP A 186 -2.06 7.59 12.34
CA ASP A 186 -1.43 8.48 13.33
C ASP A 186 -1.58 7.93 14.76
N LYS A 187 -2.79 7.51 15.13
CA LYS A 187 -3.09 6.97 16.47
C LYS A 187 -2.49 5.59 16.70
N ALA A 188 -2.49 4.73 15.70
CA ALA A 188 -1.86 3.42 15.77
C ALA A 188 -0.35 3.54 16.05
N LEU A 189 0.32 4.49 15.37
CA LEU A 189 1.74 4.77 15.58
C LEU A 189 2.00 5.34 16.98
N GLU A 190 1.15 6.26 17.45
CA GLU A 190 1.22 6.80 18.82
C GLU A 190 1.06 5.67 19.87
N ALA A 191 0.09 4.78 19.68
CA ALA A 191 -0.16 3.64 20.55
C ALA A 191 1.02 2.65 20.57
N ALA A 192 1.58 2.32 19.41
CA ALA A 192 2.77 1.46 19.31
C ALA A 192 3.94 2.00 20.11
N ARG A 193 4.23 3.30 19.97
CA ARG A 193 5.32 3.98 20.68
C ARG A 193 5.09 4.04 22.19
N ALA A 194 3.85 4.31 22.60
CA ALA A 194 3.50 4.36 24.02
C ALA A 194 3.62 2.98 24.68
N ALA A 195 3.29 1.91 23.97
CA ALA A 195 3.35 0.55 24.50
C ALA A 195 4.78 0.01 24.61
N SER A 196 5.70 0.42 23.73
CA SER A 196 7.09 -0.05 23.74
C SER A 196 8.06 1.13 23.53
N PRO A 197 8.43 1.86 24.60
CA PRO A 197 9.28 3.05 24.50
C PRO A 197 10.72 2.80 24.01
N ASP A 198 11.14 1.54 24.00
CA ASP A 198 12.46 1.06 23.59
C ASP A 198 12.58 0.79 22.08
N VAL A 199 11.48 0.89 21.32
CA VAL A 199 11.52 0.78 19.85
C VAL A 199 12.21 2.01 19.24
N ALA A 200 13.12 1.76 18.30
CA ALA A 200 13.89 2.81 17.64
C ALA A 200 13.14 3.44 16.45
N GLY A 201 12.15 2.73 15.90
CA GLY A 201 11.34 3.23 14.79
C GLY A 201 10.10 2.38 14.54
N VAL A 202 9.07 3.00 13.99
CA VAL A 202 7.80 2.35 13.64
C VAL A 202 7.31 2.90 12.30
N MET A 203 6.86 2.01 11.43
CA MET A 203 6.06 2.34 10.26
C MET A 203 4.71 1.63 10.38
N VAL A 204 3.65 2.40 10.14
CA VAL A 204 2.28 1.89 9.97
C VAL A 204 1.85 2.24 8.55
N ASP A 205 1.51 1.24 7.74
CA ASP A 205 0.97 1.39 6.38
C ASP A 205 -0.40 0.70 6.32
N ILE A 206 -1.44 1.45 5.94
CA ILE A 206 -2.78 0.92 5.69
C ILE A 206 -3.16 1.22 4.24
N GLY A 207 -3.09 0.20 3.40
CA GLY A 207 -3.50 0.26 2.00
C GLY A 207 -2.71 1.26 1.15
N GLY A 208 -1.43 1.47 1.46
CA GLY A 208 -0.52 2.37 0.73
C GLY A 208 -0.40 3.77 1.32
N ASP A 209 -1.23 4.11 2.32
CA ASP A 209 -1.04 5.31 3.12
C ASP A 209 -0.30 4.94 4.39
N LEU A 210 0.74 5.69 4.73
CA LEU A 210 1.64 5.31 5.80
C LEU A 210 2.12 6.49 6.62
N ARG A 211 2.62 6.16 7.82
CA ARG A 211 3.43 7.06 8.63
C ARG A 211 4.62 6.32 9.20
N CYS A 212 5.77 6.98 9.09
CA CYS A 212 7.02 6.54 9.64
C CYS A 212 7.41 7.41 10.84
N TRP A 213 8.06 6.81 11.82
CA TRP A 213 8.63 7.49 12.97
C TRP A 213 9.98 6.87 13.35
N GLY A 214 10.89 7.70 13.83
CA GLY A 214 12.20 7.27 14.32
C GLY A 214 13.09 6.74 13.20
N GLN A 215 14.03 5.87 13.54
CA GLN A 215 15.02 5.35 12.58
C GLN A 215 14.47 4.15 11.82
N GLY A 216 14.44 4.26 10.49
CA GLY A 216 14.10 3.15 9.61
C GLY A 216 15.20 2.10 9.46
N PRO A 217 14.90 0.97 8.81
CA PRO A 217 15.89 -0.06 8.51
C PRO A 217 17.07 0.51 7.72
N GLY A 218 18.30 0.26 8.17
CA GLY A 218 19.51 0.83 7.54
C GLY A 218 19.69 2.34 7.75
N GLY A 219 18.98 2.93 8.74
CA GLY A 219 19.16 4.30 9.20
C GLY A 219 18.22 5.34 8.57
N ALA A 220 17.31 4.93 7.67
CA ALA A 220 16.29 5.82 7.10
C ALA A 220 15.08 5.02 6.60
N TRP A 221 13.88 5.58 6.71
CA TRP A 221 12.66 5.07 6.10
C TRP A 221 12.64 5.40 4.61
N ARG A 222 12.64 4.37 3.77
CA ARG A 222 12.67 4.48 2.32
C ARG A 222 11.32 4.03 1.76
N VAL A 223 10.55 4.95 1.21
CA VAL A 223 9.19 4.71 0.72
C VAL A 223 9.15 4.87 -0.79
N GLY A 224 8.76 3.83 -1.51
CA GLY A 224 8.58 3.89 -2.95
C GLY A 224 7.23 4.53 -3.32
N VAL A 225 7.23 5.48 -4.24
CA VAL A 225 5.99 6.04 -4.81
C VAL A 225 5.67 5.29 -6.09
N ALA A 226 4.45 4.74 -6.18
CA ALA A 226 3.97 4.04 -7.36
C ALA A 226 3.66 5.00 -8.52
N GLU A 227 3.65 4.48 -9.75
CA GLU A 227 3.13 5.21 -10.92
C GLU A 227 1.60 5.14 -10.96
N ALA A 228 0.95 6.23 -11.38
CA ALA A 228 -0.50 6.41 -11.38
C ALA A 228 -1.32 5.28 -12.00
N CYS A 229 -0.82 4.72 -13.09
CA CYS A 229 -1.52 3.73 -13.90
C CYS A 229 -0.92 2.32 -13.78
N GLU A 230 0.11 2.14 -12.96
CA GLU A 230 0.77 0.84 -12.83
C GLU A 230 0.16 0.03 -11.69
N THR A 231 -0.60 -1.00 -12.05
CA THR A 231 -1.23 -1.92 -11.09
C THR A 231 -0.43 -3.19 -10.86
N ALA A 232 0.74 -3.34 -11.50
CA ALA A 232 1.56 -4.53 -11.31
C ALA A 232 2.10 -4.62 -9.88
N ASP A 233 1.98 -5.80 -9.26
CA ASP A 233 2.42 -6.08 -7.90
C ASP A 233 3.93 -5.95 -7.70
N ASN A 234 4.72 -5.82 -8.75
CA ASN A 234 6.17 -5.63 -8.70
C ASN A 234 6.64 -4.39 -9.46
N ALA A 235 5.71 -3.45 -9.71
CA ALA A 235 6.01 -2.14 -10.27
C ALA A 235 7.21 -1.51 -9.56
N ALA A 236 8.21 -1.11 -10.34
CA ALA A 236 9.28 -0.29 -9.81
C ALA A 236 8.70 1.08 -9.40
N PRO A 237 9.05 1.61 -8.22
CA PRO A 237 8.60 2.93 -7.84
C PRO A 237 9.18 3.98 -8.79
N VAL A 238 8.40 5.02 -9.10
CA VAL A 238 8.86 6.14 -9.93
C VAL A 238 9.88 7.01 -9.22
N THR A 239 9.81 7.03 -7.89
CA THR A 239 10.77 7.67 -7.00
C THR A 239 10.76 6.97 -5.64
N VAL A 240 11.87 7.03 -4.92
CA VAL A 240 11.95 6.62 -3.52
C VAL A 240 12.09 7.88 -2.68
N LEU A 241 11.30 7.99 -1.61
CA LEU A 241 11.32 9.09 -0.67
C LEU A 241 12.06 8.68 0.60
N ASN A 242 12.82 9.61 1.17
CA ASN A 242 13.12 9.58 2.59
C ASN A 242 11.87 10.05 3.35
N ALA A 243 11.26 9.14 4.10
CA ALA A 243 10.04 9.37 4.87
C ALA A 243 10.27 9.44 6.38
N ASP A 244 11.51 9.69 6.83
CA ASP A 244 11.81 9.83 8.26
C ASP A 244 10.90 10.88 8.93
N ASP A 245 10.20 10.45 9.98
CA ASP A 245 9.20 11.23 10.72
C ASP A 245 8.13 11.91 9.84
N ARG A 246 7.76 11.25 8.73
CA ARG A 246 6.76 11.73 7.78
C ARG A 246 5.67 10.70 7.52
N ALA A 247 4.53 11.22 7.09
CA ALA A 247 3.47 10.47 6.48
C ALA A 247 3.48 10.63 4.96
N VAL A 248 2.98 9.61 4.28
CA VAL A 248 2.76 9.59 2.83
C VAL A 248 1.35 9.04 2.60
N ALA A 249 0.55 9.75 1.82
CA ALA A 249 -0.77 9.29 1.41
C ALA A 249 -0.90 9.37 -0.11
N TYR A 250 -1.66 8.45 -0.67
CA TYR A 250 -1.83 8.32 -2.11
C TYR A 250 -3.31 8.23 -2.48
N SER A 251 -3.74 9.13 -3.37
CA SER A 251 -5.08 9.16 -3.93
C SER A 251 -5.00 9.03 -5.45
N GLY A 252 -5.76 8.12 -6.07
CA GLY A 252 -5.73 7.91 -7.52
C GLY A 252 -6.72 6.85 -7.99
N ARG A 253 -6.79 6.62 -9.30
CA ARG A 253 -7.62 5.55 -9.88
C ARG A 253 -7.09 4.17 -9.50
N GLY A 254 -7.98 3.18 -9.39
CA GLY A 254 -7.57 1.82 -9.09
C GLY A 254 -8.71 0.91 -8.64
N LEU A 255 -8.37 -0.05 -7.76
CA LEU A 255 -9.20 -1.19 -7.34
C LEU A 255 -10.55 -0.85 -6.67
N ARG A 256 -10.85 0.44 -6.45
CA ARG A 256 -12.07 0.91 -5.78
C ARG A 256 -13.07 1.59 -6.72
N ASP A 257 -12.79 1.67 -8.03
CA ASP A 257 -13.73 2.23 -8.99
C ASP A 257 -15.08 1.49 -8.93
N LEU A 258 -16.16 2.26 -8.98
CA LEU A 258 -17.54 1.77 -8.81
C LEU A 258 -18.21 1.59 -10.16
N THR A 259 -19.26 0.76 -10.21
CA THR A 259 -20.09 0.61 -11.41
C THR A 259 -21.44 1.29 -11.19
N VAL A 260 -21.74 2.31 -12.00
CA VAL A 260 -23.02 3.04 -12.01
C VAL A 260 -23.61 2.92 -13.42
N ASP A 261 -24.84 2.43 -13.55
CA ASP A 261 -25.53 2.22 -14.84
C ASP A 261 -24.67 1.47 -15.89
N GLY A 262 -23.88 0.49 -15.45
CA GLY A 262 -22.99 -0.29 -16.31
C GLY A 262 -21.70 0.41 -16.77
N ARG A 263 -21.41 1.61 -16.25
CA ARG A 263 -20.16 2.35 -16.49
C ARG A 263 -19.29 2.36 -15.24
N VAL A 264 -17.98 2.21 -15.44
CA VAL A 264 -16.98 2.35 -14.37
C VAL A 264 -16.76 3.84 -14.10
N VAL A 265 -16.94 4.26 -12.86
CA VAL A 265 -16.77 5.64 -12.39
C VAL A 265 -15.84 5.67 -11.18
N SER A 266 -15.15 6.81 -10.98
CA SER A 266 -14.31 7.00 -9.80
C SER A 266 -15.13 6.90 -8.50
N ALA A 267 -14.55 6.33 -7.46
CA ALA A 267 -15.10 6.41 -6.11
C ALA A 267 -14.93 7.81 -5.48
N THR A 268 -14.04 8.64 -6.02
CA THR A 268 -13.83 10.02 -5.57
C THR A 268 -14.85 10.93 -6.23
N LEU A 269 -15.57 11.68 -5.39
CA LEU A 269 -16.54 12.68 -5.81
C LEU A 269 -15.92 14.07 -5.75
N ASN A 270 -16.26 14.94 -6.69
CA ASN A 270 -16.02 16.37 -6.58
C ASN A 270 -17.09 16.98 -5.66
N PRO A 271 -16.74 17.53 -4.49
CA PRO A 271 -17.74 18.09 -3.58
C PRO A 271 -18.43 19.35 -4.11
N ALA A 272 -17.96 19.99 -5.18
CA ALA A 272 -18.60 21.17 -5.74
C ALA A 272 -19.86 20.85 -6.57
N ASP A 273 -19.92 19.66 -7.17
CA ASP A 273 -21.03 19.24 -8.03
C ASP A 273 -21.60 17.86 -7.68
N GLY A 274 -20.99 17.14 -6.73
CA GLY A 274 -21.40 15.83 -6.26
C GLY A 274 -21.18 14.71 -7.28
N ARG A 275 -20.39 14.94 -8.33
CA ARG A 275 -20.16 13.97 -9.42
C ARG A 275 -18.84 13.23 -9.24
N PRO A 276 -18.74 11.97 -9.71
CA PRO A 276 -17.45 11.28 -9.81
C PRO A 276 -16.46 12.07 -10.65
N VAL A 277 -15.20 12.13 -10.20
CA VAL A 277 -14.15 12.83 -10.95
C VAL A 277 -13.84 12.08 -12.26
N GLU A 278 -14.00 12.75 -13.41
CA GLU A 278 -13.77 12.16 -14.74
C GLU A 278 -12.27 12.13 -15.12
N GLU A 279 -11.55 13.23 -14.87
CA GLU A 279 -10.11 13.35 -15.06
C GLU A 279 -9.38 13.24 -13.71
N THR A 280 -9.18 12.01 -13.25
CA THR A 280 -8.45 11.79 -12.00
C THR A 280 -6.94 11.81 -12.26
N HIS A 281 -6.26 12.77 -11.65
CA HIS A 281 -4.82 12.69 -11.45
C HIS A 281 -4.56 11.82 -10.23
N ALA A 282 -3.56 10.93 -10.29
CA ALA A 282 -3.08 10.34 -9.06
C ALA A 282 -2.23 11.38 -8.33
N VAL A 283 -2.29 11.39 -7.01
CA VAL A 283 -1.60 12.36 -6.17
C VAL A 283 -0.96 11.61 -5.02
N CYS A 284 0.34 11.82 -4.85
CA CYS A 284 1.08 11.42 -3.68
C CYS A 284 1.36 12.67 -2.84
N VAL A 285 0.95 12.68 -1.58
CA VAL A 285 1.17 13.78 -0.64
C VAL A 285 2.01 13.29 0.53
N THR A 286 3.00 14.08 0.91
CA THR A 286 3.72 13.90 2.18
C THR A 286 3.34 14.99 3.16
N ALA A 287 3.25 14.65 4.44
CA ALA A 287 3.00 15.59 5.52
C ALA A 287 3.63 15.09 6.83
N ALA A 288 3.53 15.86 7.92
CA ALA A 288 3.95 15.40 9.24
C ALA A 288 2.96 14.38 9.87
N LYS A 289 1.69 14.45 9.50
CA LYS A 289 0.59 13.62 9.98
C LYS A 289 -0.08 12.92 8.82
N ALA A 290 -0.45 11.66 8.99
CA ALA A 290 -1.13 10.90 7.95
C ALA A 290 -2.54 11.43 7.70
N ALA A 291 -3.25 11.93 8.72
CA ALA A 291 -4.56 12.58 8.54
C ALA A 291 -4.50 13.78 7.58
N ASP A 292 -3.45 14.60 7.68
CA ASP A 292 -3.26 15.76 6.80
C ASP A 292 -2.90 15.33 5.39
N ALA A 293 -2.03 14.33 5.23
CA ALA A 293 -1.66 13.78 3.93
C ALA A 293 -2.87 13.17 3.20
N ASP A 294 -3.70 12.39 3.91
CA ASP A 294 -4.91 11.72 3.38
C ASP A 294 -5.95 12.74 2.88
N ALA A 295 -6.27 13.74 3.72
CA ALA A 295 -7.19 14.82 3.37
C ALA A 295 -6.72 15.63 2.16
N LEU A 296 -5.43 15.97 2.14
CA LEU A 296 -4.84 16.73 1.04
C LEU A 296 -4.71 15.90 -0.24
N ALA A 297 -4.37 14.61 -0.17
CA ALA A 297 -4.32 13.73 -1.35
C ALA A 297 -5.72 13.62 -1.98
N THR A 298 -6.76 13.51 -1.15
CA THR A 298 -8.15 13.55 -1.60
C THR A 298 -8.49 14.90 -2.25
N ALA A 299 -8.22 16.02 -1.58
CA ALA A 299 -8.49 17.36 -2.09
C ALA A 299 -7.80 17.62 -3.44
N MET A 300 -6.49 17.36 -3.50
CA MET A 300 -5.65 17.62 -4.67
C MET A 300 -5.99 16.69 -5.84
N GLY A 301 -6.58 15.52 -5.59
CA GLY A 301 -7.13 14.66 -6.64
C GLY A 301 -8.36 15.23 -7.34
N VAL A 302 -9.00 16.25 -6.76
CA VAL A 302 -10.17 16.96 -7.30
C VAL A 302 -9.79 18.34 -7.85
N MET A 303 -8.77 18.99 -7.28
CA MET A 303 -8.33 20.33 -7.68
C MET A 303 -7.64 20.36 -9.05
N ASP A 304 -7.65 21.52 -9.70
CA ASP A 304 -6.72 21.82 -10.78
C ASP A 304 -5.27 21.65 -10.30
N VAL A 305 -4.43 21.02 -11.12
CA VAL A 305 -3.05 20.67 -10.73
C VAL A 305 -2.24 21.87 -10.25
N ASP A 306 -2.34 23.02 -10.92
CA ASP A 306 -1.57 24.20 -10.50
C ASP A 306 -2.07 24.74 -9.15
N ALA A 307 -3.37 24.64 -8.87
CA ALA A 307 -3.93 24.99 -7.57
C ALA A 307 -3.54 23.97 -6.49
N ALA A 308 -3.49 22.67 -6.81
CA ALA A 308 -3.01 21.62 -5.92
C ALA A 308 -1.54 21.83 -5.52
N ILE A 309 -0.67 22.10 -6.50
CA ILE A 309 0.75 22.39 -6.24
C ILE A 309 0.91 23.69 -5.43
N ALA A 310 0.17 24.75 -5.78
CA ALA A 310 0.21 25.99 -5.01
C ALA A 310 -0.27 25.80 -3.55
N LEU A 311 -1.25 24.91 -3.32
CA LEU A 311 -1.69 24.55 -1.97
C LEU A 311 -0.62 23.80 -1.17
N ALA A 312 0.12 22.89 -1.82
CA ALA A 312 1.25 22.21 -1.20
C ALA A 312 2.34 23.22 -0.81
N ASP A 313 2.78 24.06 -1.76
CA ASP A 313 3.87 25.02 -1.56
C ASP A 313 3.61 26.04 -0.43
N ARG A 314 2.34 26.41 -0.21
CA ARG A 314 1.94 27.33 0.87
C ARG A 314 1.62 26.64 2.20
N THR A 315 1.65 25.32 2.24
CA THR A 315 1.34 24.55 3.45
C THR A 315 2.64 24.00 4.07
N PRO A 316 3.07 24.53 5.23
CA PRO A 316 4.31 24.09 5.86
C PRO A 316 4.35 22.58 6.11
N GLY A 317 5.46 21.95 5.73
CA GLY A 317 5.69 20.52 5.93
C GLY A 317 4.97 19.59 4.95
N VAL A 318 4.24 20.14 3.98
CA VAL A 318 3.57 19.38 2.93
C VAL A 318 4.35 19.44 1.63
N GLU A 319 4.47 18.31 0.95
CA GLU A 319 4.97 18.22 -0.42
C GLU A 319 4.06 17.29 -1.22
N ALA A 320 3.90 17.54 -2.52
CA ALA A 320 3.00 16.76 -3.38
C ALA A 320 3.62 16.43 -4.73
N LEU A 321 3.25 15.27 -5.27
CA LEU A 321 3.52 14.84 -6.63
C LEU A 321 2.20 14.42 -7.29
N VAL A 322 1.81 15.16 -8.32
CA VAL A 322 0.59 14.95 -9.11
C VAL A 322 0.97 14.29 -10.44
N PHE A 323 0.28 13.22 -10.77
CA PHE A 323 0.43 12.44 -11.99
C PHE A 323 -0.77 12.68 -12.91
N ARG A 324 -0.51 13.20 -14.11
CA ARG A 324 -1.53 13.45 -15.12
C ARG A 324 -1.76 12.22 -15.99
N ALA A 325 -2.97 12.09 -16.52
CA ALA A 325 -3.35 10.97 -17.39
C ALA A 325 -2.54 10.91 -18.71
N ASN A 326 -1.96 12.03 -19.13
CA ASN A 326 -1.06 12.11 -20.29
C ASN A 326 0.39 11.66 -19.98
N GLY A 327 0.68 11.24 -18.74
CA GLY A 327 2.00 10.84 -18.26
C GLY A 327 2.85 11.98 -17.69
N ASP A 328 2.38 13.24 -17.76
CA ASP A 328 3.10 14.37 -17.16
C ASP A 328 3.03 14.33 -15.64
N ARG A 329 4.09 14.79 -14.99
CA ARG A 329 4.17 14.88 -13.53
C ARG A 329 4.43 16.32 -13.11
N ARG A 330 3.76 16.76 -12.05
CA ARG A 330 3.98 18.07 -11.41
C ARG A 330 4.25 17.86 -9.94
N ALA A 331 5.30 18.49 -9.42
CA ALA A 331 5.72 18.36 -8.05
C ALA A 331 5.77 19.72 -7.37
N SER A 332 5.55 19.76 -6.05
CA SER A 332 5.80 20.94 -5.23
C SER A 332 7.28 21.29 -5.20
N ALA A 333 7.60 22.55 -4.88
CA ALA A 333 8.94 23.09 -4.95
C ALA A 333 9.95 22.34 -4.07
N GLY A 334 9.49 21.70 -2.99
CA GLY A 334 10.34 20.97 -2.07
C GLY A 334 10.40 19.46 -2.26
N TRP A 335 9.59 18.89 -3.14
CA TRP A 335 9.51 17.45 -3.38
C TRP A 335 10.89 16.82 -3.62
N GLN A 336 11.73 17.48 -4.42
CA GLN A 336 13.06 16.96 -4.78
C GLN A 336 14.00 16.76 -3.58
N ARG A 337 13.77 17.46 -2.46
CA ARG A 337 14.55 17.30 -1.23
C ARG A 337 14.21 15.99 -0.50
N LEU A 338 13.03 15.44 -0.74
CA LEU A 338 12.59 14.18 -0.15
C LEU A 338 13.06 12.98 -0.97
N VAL A 339 13.38 13.17 -2.24
CA VAL A 339 13.81 12.10 -3.13
C VAL A 339 15.15 11.54 -2.64
N ASP A 340 15.15 10.25 -2.31
CA ASP A 340 16.35 9.53 -1.95
C ASP A 340 17.15 9.22 -3.22
N THR A 341 18.23 9.97 -3.42
CA THR A 341 19.12 9.84 -4.59
C THR A 341 20.19 8.77 -4.43
N ARG A 342 20.23 8.01 -3.31
CA ARG A 342 21.20 6.91 -3.12
C ARG A 342 21.04 5.84 -4.18
N ASP A 343 19.79 5.58 -4.57
CA ASP A 343 19.48 4.98 -5.85
C ASP A 343 19.33 6.14 -6.85
N GLY A 344 20.42 6.61 -7.47
CA GLY A 344 20.30 7.52 -8.62
C GLY A 344 19.39 6.92 -9.71
N PRO A 345 19.01 7.65 -10.78
CA PRO A 345 18.25 7.03 -11.87
C PRO A 345 19.01 5.76 -12.28
N ARG A 346 18.40 4.57 -12.06
CA ARG A 346 19.00 3.28 -12.41
C ARG A 346 19.03 3.17 -13.94
N ALA A 347 19.95 3.90 -14.55
CA ALA A 347 20.21 3.96 -15.96
C ALA A 347 21.71 4.22 -16.14
N GLN A 348 22.49 3.15 -16.16
CA GLN A 348 23.28 2.71 -17.31
C GLN A 348 24.41 1.79 -16.82
N LEU A 349 24.28 0.50 -17.15
CA LEU A 349 25.42 -0.39 -17.26
C LEU A 349 25.32 -1.05 -18.63
N ILE A 350 26.28 -0.72 -19.50
CA ILE A 350 26.51 -1.44 -20.75
C ILE A 350 27.24 -2.74 -20.39
N ARG A 351 26.59 -3.88 -20.63
CA ARG A 351 27.11 -4.92 -21.52
C ARG A 351 25.98 -5.77 -22.09
N VAL A 352 26.20 -6.19 -23.32
CA VAL A 352 25.31 -6.80 -24.32
C VAL A 352 24.70 -8.12 -23.84
N ALA A 353 23.38 -8.25 -23.95
CA ALA A 353 22.71 -9.55 -23.87
C ALA A 353 23.10 -10.40 -25.08
N ASP A 354 23.15 -11.72 -24.94
CA ASP A 354 23.55 -12.65 -26.02
C ASP A 354 22.55 -12.73 -27.21
N GLY A 355 21.59 -11.80 -27.31
CA GLY A 355 20.58 -11.71 -28.37
C GLY A 355 20.05 -10.28 -28.61
N PRO A 356 19.20 -10.06 -29.63
CA PRO A 356 18.67 -8.75 -29.97
C PRO A 356 17.95 -8.08 -28.81
N VAL A 357 18.04 -6.74 -28.68
CA VAL A 357 17.34 -6.00 -27.63
C VAL A 357 15.83 -6.04 -27.87
N TRP A 358 15.03 -6.09 -26.80
CA TRP A 358 13.58 -5.99 -26.91
C TRP A 358 13.18 -4.66 -27.56
N PRO A 359 12.10 -4.58 -28.36
CA PRO A 359 11.71 -3.30 -28.93
C PRO A 359 11.29 -2.31 -27.84
N LYS A 360 11.47 -1.02 -28.10
CA LYS A 360 11.26 0.04 -27.08
C LYS A 360 9.84 0.01 -26.51
N GLY A 361 9.74 -0.03 -25.19
CA GLY A 361 8.47 0.01 -24.45
C GLY A 361 7.74 -1.32 -24.36
N PHE A 362 8.37 -2.42 -24.81
CA PHE A 362 7.83 -3.76 -24.59
C PHE A 362 8.10 -4.25 -23.17
N GLU A 363 7.13 -4.98 -22.63
CA GLU A 363 7.21 -5.71 -21.36
C GLU A 363 6.40 -7.01 -21.45
N VAL A 364 6.57 -7.88 -20.47
CA VAL A 364 5.70 -9.04 -20.25
C VAL A 364 4.79 -8.75 -19.06
N ALA A 365 3.49 -8.59 -19.29
CA ALA A 365 2.49 -8.58 -18.24
C ALA A 365 2.01 -10.01 -17.94
N VAL A 366 2.05 -10.39 -16.67
CA VAL A 366 1.59 -11.67 -16.13
C VAL A 366 0.33 -11.41 -15.32
N ALA A 367 -0.84 -11.47 -15.97
CA ALA A 367 -2.12 -11.40 -15.27
C ALA A 367 -2.42 -12.76 -14.63
N TYR A 368 -2.79 -12.78 -13.35
CA TYR A 368 -3.09 -14.01 -12.61
C TYR A 368 -4.32 -13.82 -11.73
N GLU A 369 -5.00 -14.92 -11.42
CA GLU A 369 -6.20 -14.93 -10.59
C GLU A 369 -5.98 -15.76 -9.35
N VAL A 370 -6.33 -15.21 -8.18
CA VAL A 370 -6.45 -15.96 -6.93
C VAL A 370 -7.91 -16.36 -6.79
N PRO A 371 -8.25 -17.67 -6.86
CA PRO A 371 -9.64 -18.10 -6.82
C PRO A 371 -10.20 -18.05 -5.41
N LYS A 372 -11.50 -17.77 -5.30
CA LYS A 372 -12.23 -17.95 -4.04
C LYS A 372 -12.58 -19.43 -3.89
N ILE A 373 -11.98 -20.09 -2.91
CA ILE A 373 -12.19 -21.53 -2.69
C ILE A 373 -13.18 -21.71 -1.53
N ALA A 374 -14.21 -22.53 -1.75
CA ALA A 374 -15.24 -22.82 -0.75
C ALA A 374 -14.74 -23.82 0.31
N VAL A 375 -13.98 -23.33 1.28
CA VAL A 375 -13.48 -24.10 2.43
C VAL A 375 -13.78 -23.38 3.74
N GLY A 376 -13.93 -24.13 4.83
CA GLY A 376 -14.34 -23.59 6.13
C GLY A 376 -13.38 -22.53 6.71
N ASN A 377 -12.07 -22.71 6.50
CA ASN A 377 -11.03 -21.76 6.89
C ASN A 377 -10.17 -21.42 5.67
N TYR A 378 -10.65 -20.51 4.83
CA TYR A 378 -9.87 -20.05 3.68
C TYR A 378 -8.65 -19.23 4.13
N ARG A 379 -7.52 -19.49 3.48
CA ARG A 379 -6.28 -18.73 3.61
C ARG A 379 -5.89 -18.26 2.21
N ALA A 380 -5.45 -17.02 2.09
CA ALA A 380 -4.89 -16.57 0.82
C ALA A 380 -3.62 -17.38 0.51
N PRO A 381 -3.38 -17.77 -0.76
CA PRO A 381 -2.24 -18.58 -1.10
C PRO A 381 -0.95 -17.76 -1.11
N TYR A 382 0.14 -18.42 -0.74
CA TYR A 382 1.50 -17.96 -0.96
C TYR A 382 1.83 -18.13 -2.43
N LEU A 383 2.18 -17.05 -3.12
CA LEU A 383 2.39 -17.03 -4.56
C LEU A 383 3.85 -16.78 -4.90
N ALA A 384 4.42 -17.52 -5.84
CA ALA A 384 5.72 -17.23 -6.43
C ALA A 384 5.57 -17.08 -7.95
N ILE A 385 6.05 -15.97 -8.51
CA ILE A 385 6.18 -15.77 -9.96
C ILE A 385 7.64 -15.52 -10.30
N TRP A 386 8.19 -16.30 -11.22
CA TRP A 386 9.58 -16.14 -11.66
C TRP A 386 9.76 -16.50 -13.14
N VAL A 387 10.89 -16.08 -13.69
CA VAL A 387 11.27 -16.27 -15.08
C VAL A 387 12.54 -17.12 -15.14
N THR A 388 12.55 -18.10 -16.04
CA THR A 388 13.77 -18.83 -16.42
C THR A 388 14.05 -18.73 -17.90
N ASP A 389 15.31 -18.91 -18.29
CA ASP A 389 15.71 -19.06 -19.68
C ASP A 389 15.43 -20.48 -20.20
N GLU A 390 15.76 -20.72 -21.48
CA GLU A 390 15.64 -22.04 -22.12
C GLU A 390 16.44 -23.15 -21.40
N ASN A 391 17.51 -22.77 -20.69
CA ASN A 391 18.38 -23.66 -19.90
C ASN A 391 17.89 -23.82 -18.45
N LYS A 392 16.68 -23.35 -18.14
CA LYS A 392 16.06 -23.35 -16.81
C LYS A 392 16.86 -22.62 -15.73
N GLN A 393 17.78 -21.73 -16.14
CA GLN A 393 18.47 -20.83 -15.23
C GLN A 393 17.53 -19.71 -14.81
N LEU A 394 17.60 -19.31 -13.54
CA LEU A 394 16.79 -18.22 -13.02
C LEU A 394 17.22 -16.91 -13.67
N VAL A 395 16.28 -16.25 -14.34
CA VAL A 395 16.48 -14.93 -14.92
C VAL A 395 16.07 -13.87 -13.89
N ARG A 396 14.86 -14.00 -13.33
CA ARG A 396 14.34 -13.04 -12.35
C ARG A 396 13.19 -13.62 -11.53
N VAL A 397 13.10 -13.24 -10.27
CA VAL A 397 11.87 -13.42 -9.47
C VAL A 397 11.01 -12.17 -9.65
N LEU A 398 9.80 -12.32 -10.17
CA LEU A 398 8.88 -11.21 -10.42
C LEU A 398 8.13 -10.82 -9.16
N THR A 399 7.56 -11.78 -8.43
CA THR A 399 6.92 -11.54 -7.14
C THR A 399 6.98 -12.77 -6.24
N MET A 400 6.96 -12.52 -4.93
CA MET A 400 6.78 -13.52 -3.89
C MET A 400 5.75 -12.96 -2.91
N LEU A 401 4.62 -13.63 -2.77
CA LEU A 401 3.52 -13.26 -1.89
C LEU A 401 3.41 -14.30 -0.76
N GLY A 402 3.33 -13.85 0.48
CA GLY A 402 3.38 -14.64 1.69
C GLY A 402 3.46 -13.74 2.92
N ASP A 403 2.62 -13.98 3.93
CA ASP A 403 2.56 -13.23 5.18
C ASP A 403 3.30 -13.93 6.34
N ASN A 404 3.78 -15.17 6.14
CA ASN A 404 4.64 -15.89 7.07
C ASN A 404 5.71 -16.74 6.35
N ALA A 405 6.98 -16.39 6.56
CA ALA A 405 8.16 -16.97 5.95
C ALA A 405 8.31 -18.47 6.19
N LYS A 406 7.64 -19.03 7.21
CA LYS A 406 7.55 -20.47 7.45
C LYS A 406 6.94 -21.22 6.26
N TRP A 407 5.96 -20.62 5.60
CA TRP A 407 5.17 -21.28 4.54
C TRP A 407 5.65 -20.93 3.13
N ILE A 408 6.49 -19.91 2.96
CA ILE A 408 7.16 -19.62 1.67
C ILE A 408 7.88 -20.88 1.10
N PRO A 409 8.59 -21.70 1.92
CA PRO A 409 9.16 -22.96 1.48
C PRO A 409 8.20 -23.98 0.85
N ASP A 410 6.90 -23.87 1.10
CA ASP A 410 5.89 -24.81 0.59
C ASP A 410 5.54 -24.56 -0.88
N ASN A 411 5.96 -23.42 -1.44
CA ASN A 411 6.15 -23.25 -2.89
C ASN A 411 7.38 -24.07 -3.32
N TYR A 412 7.28 -25.40 -3.20
CA TYR A 412 8.43 -26.30 -3.25
C TYR A 412 9.08 -26.38 -4.64
N VAL A 413 8.38 -26.06 -5.72
CA VAL A 413 8.97 -26.04 -7.08
C VAL A 413 9.96 -24.89 -7.17
N PHE A 414 9.55 -23.69 -6.77
CA PHE A 414 10.42 -22.53 -6.66
C PHE A 414 11.48 -22.71 -5.58
N TRP A 415 11.07 -23.06 -4.36
CA TRP A 415 11.94 -23.01 -3.19
C TRP A 415 13.12 -23.96 -3.28
N ARG A 416 12.88 -25.21 -3.72
CA ARG A 416 13.93 -26.23 -3.82
C ARG A 416 14.96 -25.90 -4.91
N ARG A 417 14.55 -25.25 -6.00
CA ARG A 417 15.41 -24.96 -7.16
C ARG A 417 16.12 -23.61 -7.03
N TYR A 418 15.41 -22.59 -6.57
CA TYR A 418 15.82 -21.19 -6.66
C TYR A 418 15.74 -20.45 -5.32
N GLY A 419 14.66 -20.63 -4.56
CA GLY A 419 14.40 -19.86 -3.33
C GLY A 419 15.51 -19.96 -2.27
N ARG A 420 16.02 -21.17 -1.99
CA ARG A 420 17.12 -21.39 -1.03
C ARG A 420 18.41 -20.65 -1.37
N LYS A 421 18.64 -20.35 -2.65
CA LYS A 421 19.86 -19.72 -3.17
C LYS A 421 19.69 -18.21 -3.35
N THR A 422 18.50 -17.67 -3.07
CA THR A 422 18.15 -16.27 -3.31
C THR A 422 17.71 -15.62 -1.99
N PRO A 423 18.65 -15.30 -1.09
CA PRO A 423 18.34 -14.80 0.26
C PRO A 423 17.54 -13.49 0.24
N GLU A 424 17.65 -12.69 -0.81
CA GLU A 424 16.85 -11.48 -1.02
C GLU A 424 15.34 -11.78 -1.10
N VAL A 425 14.93 -12.93 -1.63
CA VAL A 425 13.52 -13.30 -1.82
C VAL A 425 12.77 -13.45 -0.49
N ALA A 426 13.45 -13.93 0.55
CA ALA A 426 12.89 -14.00 1.90
C ALA A 426 12.75 -12.62 2.55
N SER A 427 13.44 -11.60 2.05
CA SER A 427 13.36 -10.21 2.53
C SER A 427 12.45 -9.31 1.69
N THR A 428 12.00 -9.78 0.53
CA THR A 428 11.11 -9.07 -0.40
C THR A 428 9.71 -9.69 -0.51
N ALA A 429 9.41 -10.71 0.29
CA ALA A 429 8.08 -11.29 0.35
C ALA A 429 7.07 -10.19 0.70
N ARG A 430 6.04 -10.08 -0.14
CA ARG A 430 4.91 -9.18 0.06
C ARG A 430 3.75 -9.97 0.64
N PRO A 431 2.73 -9.33 1.21
CA PRO A 431 1.58 -10.05 1.72
C PRO A 431 0.85 -10.91 0.68
N THR A 432 0.13 -11.92 1.16
CA THR A 432 -0.74 -12.73 0.29
C THR A 432 -1.89 -11.89 -0.29
N ARG A 433 -2.56 -12.40 -1.32
CA ARG A 433 -3.66 -11.70 -1.99
C ARG A 433 -4.97 -12.42 -1.76
N ALA A 434 -6.01 -11.65 -1.41
CA ALA A 434 -7.37 -12.15 -1.35
C ALA A 434 -7.83 -12.69 -2.71
N PRO A 435 -8.97 -13.41 -2.79
CA PRO A 435 -9.52 -13.82 -4.06
C PRO A 435 -9.79 -12.63 -5.00
N GLY A 436 -9.24 -12.68 -6.21
CA GLY A 436 -9.26 -11.55 -7.13
C GLY A 436 -8.37 -11.74 -8.35
N LYS A 437 -8.31 -10.71 -9.19
CA LYS A 437 -7.46 -10.66 -10.39
C LYS A 437 -6.37 -9.63 -10.19
N TYR A 438 -5.14 -10.03 -10.51
CA TYR A 438 -3.92 -9.28 -10.23
C TYR A 438 -2.98 -9.36 -11.43
N SER A 439 -1.87 -8.62 -11.37
CA SER A 439 -0.85 -8.65 -12.40
C SER A 439 0.54 -8.45 -11.82
N ALA A 440 1.53 -9.13 -12.39
CA ALA A 440 2.95 -8.77 -12.26
C ALA A 440 3.50 -8.39 -13.64
N SER A 441 4.61 -7.66 -13.71
CA SER A 441 5.24 -7.27 -14.96
C SER A 441 6.73 -7.65 -15.00
N TRP A 442 7.27 -7.83 -16.20
CA TRP A 442 8.68 -8.03 -16.43
C TRP A 442 9.17 -7.14 -17.56
N ASP A 443 10.11 -6.27 -17.22
CA ASP A 443 10.69 -5.22 -18.07
C ASP A 443 11.85 -5.71 -18.95
N GLY A 444 12.06 -7.02 -19.06
CA GLY A 444 13.16 -7.60 -19.82
C GLY A 444 14.53 -7.44 -19.17
N ARG A 445 14.58 -7.34 -17.82
CA ARG A 445 15.84 -7.35 -17.06
C ARG A 445 15.97 -8.54 -16.13
N ASP A 446 17.18 -9.04 -15.94
CA ASP A 446 17.52 -10.08 -14.96
C ASP A 446 17.43 -9.58 -13.51
N GLN A 447 17.69 -10.48 -12.56
CA GLN A 447 17.69 -10.20 -11.13
C GLN A 447 18.70 -9.09 -10.72
N ALA A 448 19.79 -8.93 -11.46
CA ALA A 448 20.79 -7.89 -11.23
C ALA A 448 20.46 -6.56 -11.94
N GLY A 449 19.28 -6.47 -12.58
CA GLY A 449 18.82 -5.29 -13.32
C GLY A 449 19.44 -5.14 -14.71
N LYS A 450 20.15 -6.16 -15.21
CA LYS A 450 20.77 -6.14 -16.55
C LYS A 450 19.75 -6.54 -17.61
N PRO A 451 19.70 -5.88 -18.78
CA PRO A 451 18.80 -6.28 -19.87
C PRO A 451 19.09 -7.71 -20.34
N VAL A 452 18.05 -8.46 -20.66
CA VAL A 452 18.15 -9.76 -21.33
C VAL A 452 17.74 -9.65 -22.80
N GLY A 453 18.19 -10.59 -23.63
CA GLY A 453 17.96 -10.59 -25.07
C GLY A 453 16.56 -11.07 -25.44
N GLN A 454 16.19 -10.90 -26.71
CA GLN A 454 15.11 -11.65 -27.32
C GLN A 454 15.40 -13.15 -27.26
N GLY A 455 14.38 -13.97 -27.09
CA GLY A 455 14.54 -15.41 -26.91
C GLY A 455 13.27 -16.07 -26.38
N THR A 456 13.39 -17.33 -25.99
CA THR A 456 12.31 -18.07 -25.33
C THR A 456 12.57 -18.09 -23.83
N TYR A 457 11.60 -17.63 -23.05
CA TYR A 457 11.64 -17.65 -21.59
C TYR A 457 10.48 -18.44 -21.05
N THR A 458 10.68 -19.19 -19.96
CA THR A 458 9.57 -19.83 -19.26
C THR A 458 9.11 -18.93 -18.12
N ILE A 459 7.84 -18.53 -18.14
CA ILE A 459 7.19 -17.87 -17.01
C ILE A 459 6.55 -18.92 -16.13
N HIS A 460 6.82 -18.84 -14.83
CA HIS A 460 6.36 -19.77 -13.81
C HIS A 460 5.46 -19.06 -12.82
N VAL A 461 4.34 -19.70 -12.45
CA VAL A 461 3.45 -19.24 -11.38
C VAL A 461 3.14 -20.42 -10.48
N GLU A 462 3.45 -20.27 -9.20
CA GLU A 462 3.21 -21.27 -8.15
C GLU A 462 2.38 -20.64 -7.04
N ALA A 463 1.41 -21.38 -6.53
CA ALA A 463 0.53 -20.99 -5.44
C ALA A 463 0.40 -22.15 -4.45
N VAL A 464 0.57 -21.88 -3.16
CA VAL A 464 0.33 -22.85 -2.09
C VAL A 464 -0.50 -22.22 -0.98
N ARG A 465 -1.53 -22.92 -0.52
CA ARG A 465 -2.38 -22.43 0.57
C ARG A 465 -2.02 -23.15 1.86
N GLU A 466 -1.92 -22.41 2.97
CA GLU A 466 -1.66 -23.02 4.29
C GLU A 466 -2.71 -24.09 4.59
N HIS A 467 -2.25 -25.31 4.87
CA HIS A 467 -3.12 -26.47 5.09
C HIS A 467 -4.11 -26.73 3.93
N GLY A 468 -3.79 -26.23 2.73
CA GLY A 468 -4.60 -26.32 1.53
C GLY A 468 -3.89 -27.10 0.43
N GLY A 469 -4.26 -26.77 -0.81
CA GLY A 469 -3.66 -27.36 -2.00
C GLY A 469 -2.37 -26.66 -2.43
N HIS A 470 -1.85 -27.16 -3.55
CA HIS A 470 -0.71 -26.60 -4.26
C HIS A 470 -1.04 -26.56 -5.75
N SER A 471 -0.69 -25.46 -6.42
CA SER A 471 -0.88 -25.31 -7.86
C SER A 471 0.36 -24.67 -8.48
N TYR A 472 0.90 -25.35 -9.49
CA TYR A 472 2.01 -24.84 -10.28
C TYR A 472 1.64 -24.88 -11.76
N VAL A 473 1.83 -23.76 -12.45
CA VAL A 473 1.68 -23.64 -13.90
C VAL A 473 2.90 -22.92 -14.47
N SER A 474 3.23 -23.24 -15.72
CA SER A 474 4.27 -22.54 -16.46
C SER A 474 3.98 -22.56 -17.94
N SER A 475 4.47 -21.57 -18.66
CA SER A 475 4.43 -21.58 -20.12
C SER A 475 5.63 -20.86 -20.70
N ASP A 476 6.05 -21.32 -21.88
CA ASP A 476 7.09 -20.68 -22.66
C ASP A 476 6.51 -19.47 -23.39
N LEU A 477 7.25 -18.38 -23.36
CA LEU A 477 6.91 -17.12 -23.99
C LEU A 477 8.09 -16.69 -24.87
N VAL A 478 7.81 -16.59 -26.17
CA VAL A 478 8.78 -16.06 -27.14
C VAL A 478 8.72 -14.54 -27.06
N VAL A 479 9.81 -13.92 -26.61
CA VAL A 479 9.97 -12.46 -26.61
C VAL A 479 10.85 -12.09 -27.82
N GLY A 480 10.21 -11.56 -28.85
CA GLY A 480 10.84 -11.22 -30.14
C GLY A 480 10.50 -9.80 -30.59
N ALA A 481 10.53 -9.57 -31.91
CA ALA A 481 10.12 -8.29 -32.48
C ALA A 481 8.59 -8.05 -32.46
N ALA A 482 7.79 -9.12 -32.39
CA ALA A 482 6.33 -9.08 -32.39
C ALA A 482 5.75 -9.34 -31.00
N ALA A 483 4.58 -8.77 -30.73
CA ALA A 483 3.82 -9.06 -29.52
C ALA A 483 3.37 -10.53 -29.48
N ALA A 484 3.29 -11.10 -28.28
CA ALA A 484 2.84 -12.47 -28.06
C ALA A 484 1.90 -12.52 -26.86
N ASN A 485 0.88 -13.39 -26.92
CA ASN A 485 -0.02 -13.63 -25.80
C ASN A 485 -0.16 -15.13 -25.58
N VAL A 486 -0.15 -15.55 -24.32
CA VAL A 486 -0.32 -16.95 -23.93
C VAL A 486 -1.33 -17.00 -22.79
N SER A 487 -2.31 -17.89 -22.90
CA SER A 487 -3.30 -18.14 -21.84
C SER A 487 -3.07 -19.52 -21.27
N ILE A 488 -2.98 -19.61 -19.95
CA ILE A 488 -2.78 -20.84 -19.20
C ILE A 488 -4.05 -21.08 -18.39
N PRO A 489 -4.70 -22.24 -18.53
CA PRO A 489 -5.89 -22.54 -17.73
C PRO A 489 -5.54 -22.63 -16.25
N GLY A 490 -6.48 -22.19 -15.41
CA GLY A 490 -6.34 -22.26 -13.97
C GLY A 490 -6.32 -23.70 -13.43
N LYS A 491 -5.80 -23.82 -12.22
CA LYS A 491 -5.82 -24.99 -11.33
C LYS A 491 -6.53 -24.61 -10.02
N GLU A 492 -6.56 -25.53 -9.05
CA GLU A 492 -7.30 -25.33 -7.78
C GLU A 492 -6.91 -24.06 -7.02
N GLU A 493 -5.63 -23.88 -6.72
CA GLU A 493 -5.14 -22.76 -5.89
C GLU A 493 -4.72 -21.54 -6.71
N LEU A 494 -4.85 -21.61 -8.05
CA LEU A 494 -4.44 -20.56 -8.98
C LEU A 494 -5.38 -20.53 -10.17
N GLY A 495 -6.12 -19.44 -10.35
CA GLY A 495 -7.02 -19.25 -11.48
C GLY A 495 -6.28 -19.06 -12.81
N GLY A 496 -6.98 -18.53 -13.81
CA GLY A 496 -6.38 -18.35 -15.14
C GLY A 496 -5.16 -17.42 -15.11
N VAL A 497 -4.09 -17.80 -15.83
CA VAL A 497 -2.91 -16.94 -16.01
C VAL A 497 -2.81 -16.51 -17.48
N VAL A 498 -2.62 -15.22 -17.72
CA VAL A 498 -2.46 -14.66 -19.07
C VAL A 498 -1.15 -13.90 -19.14
N LEU A 499 -0.26 -14.36 -20.02
CA LEU A 499 1.00 -13.71 -20.35
C LEU A 499 0.77 -12.82 -21.57
N ARG A 500 1.20 -11.56 -21.50
CA ARG A 500 1.14 -10.61 -22.61
C ARG A 500 2.48 -9.94 -22.79
N TYR A 501 3.19 -10.31 -23.85
CA TYR A 501 4.37 -9.62 -24.33
C TYR A 501 3.94 -8.56 -25.35
N GLY A 502 4.15 -7.29 -25.04
CA GLY A 502 3.61 -6.19 -25.85
C GLY A 502 4.12 -4.83 -25.40
N LYS A 503 3.83 -3.79 -26.19
CA LYS A 503 3.96 -2.42 -25.68
C LYS A 503 3.08 -2.26 -24.44
N LYS A 504 3.65 -1.64 -23.41
CA LYS A 504 2.92 -1.21 -22.22
C LYS A 504 1.67 -0.42 -22.64
N LYS A 505 0.50 -0.86 -22.17
CA LYS A 505 -0.80 -0.26 -22.51
C LYS A 505 -1.20 0.82 -21.54
#